data_AF-A0A661YYW8-F1
#
_entry.id   AF-A0A661YYW8-F1
#
_cell.length_a   1.000
_cell.length_b   1.000
_cell.length_c   1.000
_cell.angle_alpha   90.00
_cell.angle_beta   90.00
_cell.angle_gamma   90.00
#
_symmetry.space_group_name_H-M   'P 1'
#
loop_
_entity.id
_entity.type
_entity.pdbx_description
1 polymer ?
#
loop_
_entity_poly.entity_id
_entity_poly.type
_entity_poly.pdbx_seq_one_letter_code
_entity_poly.pdbx_strand_id
1 'polypeptide(L)'
;GWRYSKDCEVKLEWNNLIIQTEGYKNSILKMVSDIELDNNKEGTITVVYTKQIREEKGVFISGEHQLLKSITSKINSYLTYHALQKTISQLQVSNNTKIERDNNKDEVANWLKHQDLSDDEIDELLKVKIDFKKGETIFKQGAIASYIILLSSGLSKNYVEGNFDKGFNFKIIKPMSFIGLSSVYGKNIYAFSGSALTKCTAYLIDIHTFKSVASNNPAFTKRLLNWYCDTTQGHLARMSSIANKQALGRLAETIIYLSEDIFNGDIITTNVSRKDIAELAAMSTESAVRFLSDLKKDKIIEITTSSIKILKKNVLTLLSNN
;
A
#
# COMPACT_ATOMS: atom_id res chain seq x y z
N GLY A 1 27.44 11.81 17.57
CA GLY A 1 28.64 12.12 16.77
C GLY A 1 29.86 11.52 17.45
N TRP A 2 30.97 11.40 16.74
CA TRP A 2 32.23 10.92 17.31
C TRP A 2 32.83 11.93 18.28
N ARG A 3 33.34 11.48 19.43
CA ARG A 3 33.95 12.31 20.47
C ARG A 3 35.19 13.04 19.93
N TYR A 4 35.96 12.38 19.06
CA TYR A 4 37.14 12.93 18.39
C TYR A 4 36.96 12.93 16.87
N SER A 5 35.95 13.65 16.37
CA SER A 5 35.58 13.66 14.95
C SER A 5 36.72 14.09 14.00
N LYS A 6 37.67 14.92 14.46
CA LYS A 6 38.81 15.39 13.66
C LYS A 6 39.96 14.39 13.52
N ASP A 7 39.98 13.36 14.37
CA ASP A 7 41.01 12.32 14.38
C ASP A 7 40.39 10.94 14.04
N CYS A 8 39.16 10.96 13.52
CA CYS A 8 38.36 9.79 13.16
C CYS A 8 38.50 9.50 11.68
N GLU A 9 39.07 8.34 11.35
CA GLU A 9 39.26 7.89 9.99
C GLU A 9 38.50 6.58 9.77
N VAL A 10 38.04 6.35 8.54
CA VAL A 10 37.16 5.22 8.22
C VAL A 10 37.71 4.44 7.05
N LYS A 11 37.65 3.12 7.16
CA LYS A 11 37.91 2.17 6.10
C LYS A 11 36.68 1.29 5.91
N LEU A 12 36.22 1.18 4.67
CA LEU A 12 35.16 0.26 4.24
C LEU A 12 35.76 -0.77 3.31
N GLU A 13 35.54 -2.03 3.63
CA GLU A 13 35.92 -3.17 2.81
C GLU A 13 34.64 -3.90 2.40
N TRP A 14 34.41 -4.07 1.11
CA TRP A 14 33.25 -4.79 0.59
C TRP A 14 33.62 -5.52 -0.69
N ASN A 15 33.47 -6.85 -0.71
CA ASN A 15 34.02 -7.69 -1.77
C ASN A 15 35.52 -7.42 -2.02
N ASN A 16 35.91 -7.08 -3.26
CA ASN A 16 37.28 -6.71 -3.64
C ASN A 16 37.53 -5.20 -3.58
N LEU A 17 36.57 -4.42 -3.07
CA LEU A 17 36.65 -2.96 -3.04
C LEU A 17 37.04 -2.49 -1.64
N ILE A 18 38.09 -1.67 -1.58
CA ILE A 18 38.56 -1.05 -0.34
C ILE A 18 38.52 0.46 -0.54
N ILE A 19 37.70 1.14 0.27
CA ILE A 19 37.62 2.61 0.32
C ILE A 19 38.11 3.03 1.71
N GLN A 20 39.02 4.00 1.76
CA GLN A 20 39.47 4.57 3.03
C GLN A 20 39.62 6.08 2.91
N THR A 21 39.50 6.77 4.03
CA THR A 21 39.80 8.19 4.12
C THR A 21 41.31 8.44 3.98
N GLU A 22 41.72 9.59 3.43
CA GLU A 22 43.13 9.88 3.11
C GLU A 22 44.06 9.82 4.34
N GLY A 23 43.53 10.16 5.52
CA GLY A 23 44.27 10.15 6.79
C GLY A 23 44.34 8.78 7.47
N TYR A 24 43.75 7.72 6.88
CA TYR A 24 43.62 6.42 7.52
C TYR A 24 44.97 5.79 7.86
N LYS A 25 45.15 5.45 9.14
CA LYS A 25 46.29 4.68 9.66
C LYS A 25 45.79 3.55 10.53
N ASN A 26 46.30 2.35 10.29
CA ASN A 26 45.92 1.20 11.11
C ASN A 26 46.35 1.44 12.56
N SER A 27 45.40 1.33 13.48
CA SER A 27 45.56 1.67 14.89
C SER A 27 44.93 0.57 15.74
N ILE A 28 45.49 0.34 16.92
CA ILE A 28 44.87 -0.51 17.94
C ILE A 28 43.57 0.11 18.46
N LEU A 29 43.41 1.42 18.29
CA LEU A 29 42.21 2.18 18.66
C LEU A 29 41.16 2.09 17.54
N LYS A 30 40.62 0.90 17.31
CA LYS A 30 39.67 0.64 16.23
C LYS A 30 38.38 -0.01 16.71
N MET A 31 37.30 0.28 16.01
CA MET A 31 36.05 -0.45 16.11
C MET A 31 35.65 -0.96 14.72
N VAL A 32 35.04 -2.13 14.69
CA VAL A 32 34.64 -2.80 13.44
C VAL A 32 33.16 -3.15 13.52
N SER A 33 32.45 -2.95 12.42
CA SER A 33 31.09 -3.44 12.22
C SER A 33 31.02 -4.19 10.91
N ASP A 34 30.36 -5.34 10.93
CA ASP A 34 30.23 -6.19 9.75
C ASP A 34 29.10 -5.69 8.85
N ILE A 35 29.36 -5.68 7.54
CA ILE A 35 28.35 -5.48 6.51
C ILE A 35 27.81 -6.87 6.17
N GLU A 36 26.52 -7.06 6.39
CA GLU A 36 25.86 -8.35 6.25
C GLU A 36 24.72 -8.25 5.23
N LEU A 37 24.64 -9.22 4.34
CA LEU A 37 23.62 -9.36 3.32
C LEU A 37 23.10 -10.79 3.38
N ASP A 38 21.79 -10.97 3.61
CA ASP A 38 21.15 -12.28 3.79
C ASP A 38 21.84 -13.18 4.83
N ASN A 39 22.30 -12.58 5.94
CA ASN A 39 23.05 -13.21 7.03
C ASN A 39 24.46 -13.72 6.66
N ASN A 40 24.96 -13.38 5.48
CA ASN A 40 26.37 -13.60 5.12
C ASN A 40 27.17 -12.31 5.30
N LYS A 41 28.37 -12.43 5.83
CA LYS A 41 29.31 -11.32 5.98
C LYS A 41 29.96 -11.02 4.62
N GLU A 42 29.61 -9.88 4.05
CA GLU A 42 30.06 -9.44 2.73
C GLU A 42 31.14 -8.34 2.81
N GLY A 43 31.32 -7.72 3.98
CA GLY A 43 32.28 -6.65 4.17
C GLY A 43 32.44 -6.20 5.62
N THR A 44 33.27 -5.19 5.84
CA THR A 44 33.46 -4.56 7.15
C THR A 44 33.60 -3.04 7.03
N ILE A 45 33.13 -2.34 8.05
CA ILE A 45 33.39 -0.92 8.27
C ILE A 45 34.26 -0.83 9.52
N THR A 46 35.47 -0.31 9.34
CA THR A 46 36.43 -0.07 10.41
C THR A 46 36.57 1.42 10.64
N VAL A 47 36.34 1.86 11.88
CA VAL A 47 36.59 3.23 12.33
C VAL A 47 37.79 3.23 13.24
N VAL A 48 38.74 4.15 13.01
CA VAL A 48 39.98 4.27 13.80
C VAL A 48 40.18 5.68 14.33
N TYR A 49 40.78 5.77 15.51
CA TYR A 49 41.37 7.02 15.98
C TYR A 49 42.87 7.06 15.70
N THR A 50 43.32 8.13 15.05
CA THR A 50 44.70 8.27 14.56
C THR A 50 45.68 8.86 15.58
N LYS A 51 45.17 9.38 16.71
CA LYS A 51 45.98 9.87 17.84
C LYS A 51 45.70 9.08 19.10
N GLN A 52 46.68 9.02 20.01
CA GLN A 52 46.50 8.41 21.33
C GLN A 52 45.44 9.18 22.14
N ILE A 53 44.48 8.43 22.69
CA ILE A 53 43.37 8.95 23.50
C ILE A 53 43.46 8.34 24.90
N ARG A 54 43.10 9.11 25.94
CA ARG A 54 43.08 8.63 27.32
C ARG A 54 41.94 7.63 27.53
N GLU A 55 42.28 6.40 27.95
CA GLU A 55 41.33 5.33 28.25
C GLU A 55 40.68 5.53 29.62
N GLU A 56 39.60 6.32 29.69
CA GLU A 56 38.83 6.40 30.94
C GLU A 56 37.62 5.46 30.97
N LYS A 57 37.12 4.97 29.82
CA LYS A 57 36.01 3.99 29.70
C LYS A 57 36.05 3.21 28.37
N GLY A 58 37.18 2.59 28.06
CA GLY A 58 37.42 1.96 26.75
C GLY A 58 37.65 2.98 25.62
N VAL A 59 38.05 2.48 24.45
CA VAL A 59 38.48 3.31 23.30
C VAL A 59 37.33 4.11 22.67
N PHE A 60 36.15 3.50 22.57
CA PHE A 60 34.93 4.12 22.05
C PHE A 60 33.82 4.02 23.11
N ILE A 61 32.98 5.05 23.23
CA ILE A 61 31.85 5.03 24.17
C ILE A 61 30.63 4.31 23.58
N SER A 62 29.67 3.89 24.42
CA SER A 62 28.47 3.16 23.98
C SER A 62 27.66 3.90 22.91
N GLY A 63 27.60 5.24 22.99
CA GLY A 63 26.92 6.06 21.98
C GLY A 63 27.59 6.03 20.60
N GLU A 64 28.91 5.84 20.55
CA GLU A 64 29.67 5.70 19.28
C GLU A 64 29.49 4.31 18.68
N HIS A 65 29.42 3.29 19.52
CA HIS A 65 29.03 1.94 19.09
C HIS A 65 27.62 1.91 18.50
N GLN A 66 26.67 2.61 19.11
CA GLN A 66 25.31 2.72 18.59
C GLN A 66 25.26 3.52 17.28
N LEU A 67 26.10 4.56 17.15
CA LEU A 67 26.21 5.34 15.93
C LEU A 67 26.75 4.49 14.76
N LEU A 68 27.84 3.73 14.97
CA LEU A 68 28.36 2.86 13.93
C LEU A 68 27.33 1.81 13.53
N LYS A 69 26.68 1.15 14.51
CA LYS A 69 25.61 0.19 14.24
C LYS A 69 24.48 0.79 13.39
N SER A 70 24.08 2.04 13.66
CA SER A 70 23.04 2.72 12.88
C SER A 70 23.50 3.02 11.45
N ILE A 71 24.76 3.42 11.25
CA ILE A 71 25.35 3.65 9.94
C ILE A 71 25.42 2.34 9.15
N THR A 72 25.96 1.28 9.76
CA THR A 72 26.03 -0.05 9.15
C THR A 72 24.65 -0.56 8.78
N SER A 73 23.64 -0.40 9.66
CA SER A 73 22.26 -0.81 9.37
C SER A 73 21.66 -0.09 8.16
N LYS A 74 21.94 1.21 7.99
CA LYS A 74 21.52 1.98 6.81
C LYS A 74 22.23 1.51 5.54
N ILE A 75 23.53 1.23 5.62
CA ILE A 75 24.31 0.70 4.50
C ILE A 75 23.78 -0.69 4.10
N ASN A 76 23.56 -1.60 5.06
CA ASN A 76 22.97 -2.91 4.80
C ASN A 76 21.59 -2.76 4.14
N SER A 77 20.73 -1.87 4.65
CA SER A 77 19.41 -1.61 4.05
C SER A 77 19.50 -1.15 2.59
N TYR A 78 20.47 -0.28 2.27
CA TYR A 78 20.72 0.20 0.92
C TYR A 78 21.27 -0.92 0.01
N LEU A 79 22.21 -1.71 0.50
CA LEU A 79 22.80 -2.82 -0.24
C LEU A 79 21.77 -3.94 -0.50
N THR A 80 20.95 -4.29 0.48
CA THR A 80 19.83 -5.22 0.32
C THR A 80 18.84 -4.71 -0.72
N TYR A 81 18.49 -3.43 -0.69
CA TYR A 81 17.62 -2.81 -1.70
C TYR A 81 18.20 -2.95 -3.12
N HIS A 82 19.49 -2.67 -3.31
CA HIS A 82 20.13 -2.79 -4.63
C HIS A 82 20.34 -4.25 -5.08
N ALA A 83 20.65 -5.16 -4.16
CA ALA A 83 20.72 -6.59 -4.45
C ALA A 83 19.34 -7.12 -4.90
N LEU A 84 18.26 -6.73 -4.21
CA LEU A 84 16.89 -7.03 -4.61
C LEU A 84 16.58 -6.47 -6.00
N GLN A 85 16.94 -5.22 -6.30
CA GLN A 85 16.74 -4.65 -7.64
C GLN A 85 17.49 -5.42 -8.74
N LYS A 86 18.74 -5.83 -8.48
CA LYS A 86 19.55 -6.61 -9.43
C LYS A 86 18.96 -8.01 -9.65
N THR A 87 18.52 -8.67 -8.59
CA THR A 87 17.84 -9.97 -8.65
C THR A 87 16.48 -9.87 -9.36
N ILE A 88 15.69 -8.82 -9.11
CA ILE A 88 14.44 -8.54 -9.82
C ILE A 88 14.71 -8.33 -11.32
N SER A 89 15.75 -7.57 -11.66
CA SER A 89 16.15 -7.31 -13.05
C SER A 89 16.61 -8.59 -13.77
N GLN A 90 17.33 -9.49 -13.07
CA GLN A 90 17.75 -10.79 -13.60
C GLN A 90 16.58 -11.79 -13.72
N LEU A 91 15.63 -11.76 -12.78
CA LEU A 91 14.41 -12.58 -12.83
C LEU A 91 13.41 -12.10 -13.91
N GLN A 92 13.51 -10.84 -14.34
CA GLN A 92 12.79 -10.31 -15.50
C GLN A 92 13.36 -10.81 -16.83
N VAL A 93 14.67 -11.09 -16.92
CA VAL A 93 15.33 -11.61 -18.13
C VAL A 93 15.15 -13.14 -18.27
N SER A 94 15.10 -13.88 -17.16
CA SER A 94 15.04 -15.36 -17.20
C SER A 94 13.62 -15.96 -17.26
N ASN A 95 12.57 -15.19 -17.01
CA ASN A 95 11.18 -15.68 -17.10
C ASN A 95 10.56 -15.40 -18.46
N ASN A 96 11.12 -16.04 -19.50
CA ASN A 96 10.47 -16.17 -20.80
C ASN A 96 10.02 -17.64 -21.00
N THR A 97 9.08 -18.08 -20.17
CA THR A 97 8.28 -19.29 -20.39
C THR A 97 6.79 -18.96 -20.19
N LYS A 98 6.27 -18.32 -21.24
CA LYS A 98 5.02 -18.59 -21.97
C LYS A 98 3.75 -19.04 -21.20
N ILE A 99 2.72 -18.20 -21.40
CA ILE A 99 1.27 -18.42 -21.39
C ILE A 99 0.61 -18.33 -20.00
N GLU A 100 0.43 -17.11 -19.50
CA GLU A 100 -0.67 -16.70 -18.58
C GLU A 100 -0.59 -15.20 -18.15
N ARG A 101 0.49 -14.46 -18.49
CA ARG A 101 0.77 -13.14 -17.89
C ARG A 101 0.34 -11.86 -18.64
N ASP A 102 -0.17 -11.89 -19.87
CA ASP A 102 -0.44 -10.64 -20.62
C ASP A 102 -1.88 -10.13 -20.65
N ASN A 103 -2.89 -10.98 -20.38
CA ASN A 103 -4.29 -10.56 -20.51
C ASN A 103 -4.66 -9.33 -19.64
N ASN A 104 -4.04 -9.19 -18.46
CA ASN A 104 -4.38 -8.12 -17.53
C ASN A 104 -3.73 -6.77 -17.91
N LYS A 105 -2.50 -6.75 -18.47
CA LYS A 105 -1.88 -5.49 -18.91
C LYS A 105 -2.64 -4.93 -20.12
N ASP A 106 -2.99 -5.80 -21.07
CA ASP A 106 -3.74 -5.43 -22.26
C ASP A 106 -5.15 -4.92 -21.91
N GLU A 107 -5.82 -5.54 -20.93
CA GLU A 107 -7.12 -5.07 -20.45
C GLU A 107 -7.05 -3.68 -19.83
N VAL A 108 -6.05 -3.43 -18.97
CA VAL A 108 -5.85 -2.09 -18.35
C VAL A 108 -5.48 -1.06 -19.40
N ALA A 109 -4.59 -1.39 -20.33
CA ALA A 109 -4.20 -0.49 -21.41
C ALA A 109 -5.42 -0.13 -22.27
N ASN A 110 -6.22 -1.13 -22.68
CA ASN A 110 -7.45 -0.89 -23.44
C ASN A 110 -8.43 -0.02 -22.66
N TRP A 111 -8.62 -0.25 -21.35
CA TRP A 111 -9.45 0.60 -20.52
C TRP A 111 -8.94 2.05 -20.47
N LEU A 112 -7.63 2.26 -20.33
CA LEU A 112 -7.00 3.59 -20.34
C LEU A 112 -7.15 4.28 -21.70
N LYS A 113 -7.07 3.57 -22.82
CA LYS A 113 -7.36 4.14 -24.16
C LYS A 113 -8.78 4.70 -24.24
N HIS A 114 -9.76 4.01 -23.64
CA HIS A 114 -11.14 4.52 -23.54
C HIS A 114 -11.29 5.73 -22.61
N GLN A 115 -10.27 6.01 -21.79
CA GLN A 115 -10.17 7.24 -21.00
C GLN A 115 -9.42 8.37 -21.74
N ASP A 116 -9.25 8.25 -23.05
CA ASP A 116 -8.55 9.20 -23.94
C ASP A 116 -7.03 9.31 -23.67
N LEU A 117 -6.38 8.26 -23.14
CA LEU A 117 -4.92 8.21 -23.10
C LEU A 117 -4.33 7.62 -24.39
N SER A 118 -3.22 8.19 -24.84
CA SER A 118 -2.37 7.66 -25.90
C SER A 118 -1.50 6.49 -25.42
N ASP A 119 -0.96 5.72 -26.36
CA ASP A 119 -0.10 4.57 -26.05
C ASP A 119 1.16 4.99 -25.26
N ASP A 120 1.77 6.11 -25.62
CA ASP A 120 2.95 6.65 -24.91
C ASP A 120 2.62 7.02 -23.47
N GLU A 121 1.48 7.69 -23.24
CA GLU A 121 1.02 8.04 -21.89
C GLU A 121 0.71 6.78 -21.06
N ILE A 122 0.08 5.77 -21.67
CA ILE A 122 -0.21 4.50 -21.01
C ILE A 122 1.08 3.81 -20.57
N ASP A 123 2.07 3.74 -21.46
CA ASP A 123 3.37 3.15 -21.13
C ASP A 123 4.12 3.96 -20.05
N GLU A 124 3.91 5.29 -19.99
CA GLU A 124 4.41 6.10 -18.89
C GLU A 124 3.74 5.79 -17.55
N LEU A 125 2.43 5.60 -17.52
CA LEU A 125 1.69 5.32 -16.29
C LEU A 125 1.87 3.88 -15.80
N LEU A 126 2.04 2.90 -16.70
CA LEU A 126 2.05 1.47 -16.37
C LEU A 126 3.45 0.89 -16.11
N LYS A 127 4.46 1.73 -15.79
CA LYS A 127 5.86 1.30 -15.58
C LYS A 127 6.07 0.39 -14.37
N VAL A 128 5.43 0.71 -13.24
CA VAL A 128 5.67 0.01 -11.97
C VAL A 128 4.45 -0.81 -11.59
N LYS A 129 4.56 -2.13 -11.74
CA LYS A 129 3.54 -3.11 -11.35
C LYS A 129 3.91 -3.78 -10.04
N ILE A 130 2.98 -3.85 -9.10
CA ILE A 130 3.15 -4.51 -7.80
C ILE A 130 1.98 -5.46 -7.54
N ASP A 131 2.32 -6.65 -7.04
CA ASP A 131 1.36 -7.63 -6.56
C ASP A 131 1.27 -7.58 -5.03
N PHE A 132 0.05 -7.57 -4.51
CA PHE A 132 -0.26 -7.57 -3.09
C PHE A 132 -0.97 -8.87 -2.71
N LYS A 133 -0.56 -9.46 -1.58
CA LYS A 133 -1.26 -10.61 -1.00
C LYS A 133 -2.52 -10.14 -0.28
N LYS A 134 -3.47 -11.06 -0.10
CA LYS A 134 -4.66 -10.80 0.73
C LYS A 134 -4.24 -10.34 2.14
N GLY A 135 -4.81 -9.23 2.59
CA GLY A 135 -4.54 -8.61 3.89
C GLY A 135 -3.36 -7.63 3.89
N GLU A 136 -2.59 -7.54 2.80
CA GLU A 136 -1.43 -6.65 2.72
C GLU A 136 -1.86 -5.19 2.59
N THR A 137 -1.15 -4.30 3.28
CA THR A 137 -1.36 -2.85 3.20
C THR A 137 -0.78 -2.32 1.90
N ILE A 138 -1.62 -1.66 1.09
CA ILE A 138 -1.23 -1.04 -0.18
C ILE A 138 -0.62 0.35 0.08
N PHE A 139 -1.22 1.12 0.99
CA PHE A 139 -0.73 2.43 1.42
C PHE A 139 -1.32 2.77 2.79
N LYS A 140 -0.68 3.69 3.50
CA LYS A 140 -1.03 4.02 4.89
C LYS A 140 -1.40 5.49 5.05
N GLN A 141 -2.46 5.74 5.81
CA GLN A 141 -2.90 7.05 6.26
C GLN A 141 -1.74 7.83 6.91
N GLY A 142 -1.58 9.08 6.49
CA GLY A 142 -0.51 9.97 6.96
C GLY A 142 0.85 9.75 6.30
N ALA A 143 1.06 8.66 5.55
CA ALA A 143 2.28 8.47 4.77
C ALA A 143 2.32 9.42 3.57
N ILE A 144 3.53 9.79 3.14
CA ILE A 144 3.75 10.64 1.97
C ILE A 144 3.20 9.93 0.72
N ALA A 145 2.44 10.66 -0.08
CA ALA A 145 1.80 10.15 -1.28
C ALA A 145 2.63 10.42 -2.54
N SER A 146 3.74 9.69 -2.69
CA SER A 146 4.59 9.82 -3.90
C SER A 146 3.95 9.20 -5.15
N TYR A 147 2.93 8.36 -4.99
CA TYR A 147 2.29 7.62 -6.07
C TYR A 147 0.77 7.72 -6.01
N ILE A 148 0.15 7.58 -7.16
CA ILE A 148 -1.26 7.23 -7.32
C ILE A 148 -1.30 5.74 -7.66
N ILE A 149 -2.31 5.04 -7.16
CA ILE A 149 -2.44 3.60 -7.38
C ILE A 149 -3.58 3.35 -8.36
N LEU A 150 -3.34 2.57 -9.41
CA LEU A 150 -4.37 2.04 -10.29
C LEU A 150 -4.52 0.54 -10.02
N LEU A 151 -5.64 0.12 -9.45
CA LEU A 151 -5.90 -1.30 -9.21
C LEU A 151 -6.24 -1.98 -10.54
N SER A 152 -5.48 -3.01 -10.95
CA SER A 152 -5.72 -3.73 -12.20
C SER A 152 -6.46 -5.05 -12.01
N SER A 153 -6.28 -5.71 -10.87
CA SER A 153 -7.05 -6.91 -10.52
C SER A 153 -7.19 -7.11 -9.02
N GLY A 154 -8.21 -7.86 -8.63
CA GLY A 154 -8.56 -8.13 -7.24
C GLY A 154 -9.47 -7.07 -6.63
N LEU A 155 -9.71 -7.16 -5.33
CA LEU A 155 -10.47 -6.20 -4.54
C LEU A 155 -9.59 -5.63 -3.44
N SER A 156 -9.62 -4.31 -3.26
CA SER A 156 -9.04 -3.66 -2.09
C SER A 156 -10.11 -2.90 -1.31
N LYS A 157 -9.80 -2.52 -0.08
CA LYS A 157 -10.64 -1.63 0.72
C LYS A 157 -9.89 -0.35 1.06
N ASN A 158 -10.63 0.75 1.12
CA ASN A 158 -10.16 2.02 1.65
C ASN A 158 -10.82 2.27 3.01
N TYR A 159 -10.00 2.56 4.01
CA TYR A 159 -10.47 2.75 5.37
C TYR A 159 -9.71 3.87 6.07
N VAL A 160 -10.43 4.61 6.91
CA VAL A 160 -9.83 5.58 7.82
C VAL A 160 -9.41 4.85 9.07
N GLU A 161 -8.15 5.03 9.48
CA GLU A 161 -7.62 4.49 10.73
C GLU A 161 -8.16 5.31 11.90
N GLY A 162 -8.71 4.62 12.91
CA GLY A 162 -9.09 5.22 14.19
C GLY A 162 -8.33 4.59 15.36
N ASN A 163 -8.60 5.06 16.57
CA ASN A 163 -7.92 4.58 17.77
C ASN A 163 -8.39 3.16 18.16
N PHE A 164 -7.47 2.34 18.70
CA PHE A 164 -7.77 1.02 19.28
C PHE A 164 -8.56 0.08 18.34
N ASP A 165 -8.06 -0.13 17.11
CA ASP A 165 -8.66 -0.99 16.08
C ASP A 165 -10.06 -0.60 15.58
N LYS A 166 -10.58 0.57 15.97
CA LYS A 166 -11.82 1.13 15.44
C LYS A 166 -11.56 1.88 14.14
N GLY A 167 -11.38 1.14 13.05
CA GLY A 167 -11.32 1.68 11.70
C GLY A 167 -12.71 1.90 11.09
N PHE A 168 -12.77 2.71 10.04
CA PHE A 168 -13.98 2.88 9.22
C PHE A 168 -13.64 2.58 7.76
N ASN A 169 -14.00 1.38 7.31
CA ASN A 169 -13.99 1.02 5.89
C ASN A 169 -15.13 1.74 5.19
N PHE A 170 -14.81 2.64 4.27
CA PHE A 170 -15.81 3.46 3.61
C PHE A 170 -16.05 3.09 2.14
N LYS A 171 -15.18 2.28 1.53
CA LYS A 171 -15.29 1.90 0.12
C LYS A 171 -14.49 0.65 -0.20
N ILE A 172 -15.09 -0.26 -0.96
CA ILE A 172 -14.37 -1.32 -1.67
C ILE A 172 -14.01 -0.82 -3.06
N ILE A 173 -12.77 -1.10 -3.48
CA ILE A 173 -12.23 -0.70 -4.77
C ILE A 173 -12.15 -1.92 -5.67
N LYS A 174 -12.74 -1.78 -6.86
CA LYS A 174 -12.70 -2.75 -7.95
C LYS A 174 -11.53 -2.46 -8.88
N PRO A 175 -11.16 -3.41 -9.76
CA PRO A 175 -10.25 -3.15 -10.87
C PRO A 175 -10.66 -1.92 -11.69
N MET A 176 -9.69 -1.34 -12.40
CA MET A 176 -9.87 -0.14 -13.23
C MET A 176 -10.32 1.08 -12.43
N SER A 177 -9.78 1.23 -11.21
CA SER A 177 -10.07 2.37 -10.34
C SER A 177 -8.78 2.98 -9.80
N PHE A 178 -8.71 4.31 -9.86
CA PHE A 178 -7.64 5.08 -9.24
C PHE A 178 -7.85 5.17 -7.71
N ILE A 179 -6.75 5.21 -6.97
CA ILE A 179 -6.71 5.40 -5.52
C ILE A 179 -5.65 6.46 -5.22
N GLY A 180 -5.96 7.38 -4.30
CA GLY A 180 -5.04 8.44 -3.89
C GLY A 180 -5.15 9.73 -4.70
N LEU A 181 -6.15 9.90 -5.57
CA LEU A 181 -6.33 11.14 -6.35
C LEU A 181 -6.44 12.40 -5.48
N SER A 182 -7.01 12.29 -4.28
CA SER A 182 -7.10 13.41 -3.32
C SER A 182 -5.74 13.97 -2.90
N SER A 183 -4.67 13.18 -3.04
CA SER A 183 -3.31 13.55 -2.65
C SER A 183 -2.53 14.23 -3.78
N VAL A 184 -3.07 14.24 -5.01
CA VAL A 184 -2.39 14.77 -6.20
C VAL A 184 -2.18 16.28 -6.08
N TYR A 185 -3.26 17.02 -5.89
CA TYR A 185 -3.23 18.49 -5.77
C TYR A 185 -3.48 18.98 -4.34
N GLY A 186 -3.63 18.05 -3.38
CA GLY A 186 -3.89 18.34 -1.98
C GLY A 186 -2.62 18.34 -1.12
N LYS A 187 -2.79 17.94 0.16
CA LYS A 187 -1.65 17.63 1.03
C LYS A 187 -1.00 16.36 0.48
N ASN A 188 0.32 16.37 0.28
CA ASN A 188 1.11 15.27 -0.30
C ASN A 188 1.21 14.04 0.62
N ILE A 189 0.09 13.62 1.19
CA ILE A 189 -0.08 12.51 2.13
C ILE A 189 -1.37 11.76 1.80
N TYR A 190 -1.42 10.47 2.14
CA TYR A 190 -2.67 9.72 2.06
C TYR A 190 -3.60 10.08 3.22
N ALA A 191 -4.84 10.45 2.92
CA ALA A 191 -5.85 10.80 3.92
C ALA A 191 -6.49 9.57 4.61
N PHE A 192 -6.24 8.38 4.07
CA PHE A 192 -6.78 7.10 4.51
C PHE A 192 -5.78 5.98 4.17
N SER A 193 -6.04 4.78 4.65
CA SER A 193 -5.26 3.57 4.34
C SER A 193 -5.99 2.70 3.33
N GLY A 194 -5.23 1.86 2.63
CA GLY A 194 -5.78 0.84 1.75
C GLY A 194 -5.14 -0.52 2.00
N SER A 195 -5.94 -1.58 1.95
CA SER A 195 -5.43 -2.96 2.05
C SER A 195 -6.17 -3.90 1.10
N ALA A 196 -5.48 -4.97 0.70
CA ALA A 196 -6.00 -5.92 -0.26
C ALA A 196 -7.00 -6.90 0.41
N LEU A 197 -8.21 -7.03 -0.14
CA LEU A 197 -9.22 -8.02 0.29
C LEU A 197 -9.02 -9.38 -0.40
N THR A 198 -8.40 -9.37 -1.58
CA THR A 198 -7.97 -10.55 -2.33
C THR A 198 -6.50 -10.44 -2.70
N LYS A 199 -5.95 -11.42 -3.44
CA LYS A 199 -4.73 -11.15 -4.20
C LYS A 199 -5.04 -10.00 -5.16
N CYS A 200 -4.21 -8.96 -5.12
CA CYS A 200 -4.37 -7.77 -5.94
C CYS A 200 -3.14 -7.51 -6.78
N THR A 201 -3.34 -6.87 -7.91
CA THR A 201 -2.28 -6.32 -8.74
C THR A 201 -2.61 -4.87 -8.98
N ALA A 202 -1.63 -3.99 -8.82
CA ALA A 202 -1.82 -2.57 -9.02
C ALA A 202 -0.60 -1.95 -9.70
N TYR A 203 -0.82 -0.81 -10.35
CA TYR A 203 0.22 0.04 -10.89
C TYR A 203 0.46 1.22 -9.96
N LEU A 204 1.72 1.46 -9.62
CA LEU A 204 2.15 2.65 -8.89
C LEU A 204 2.58 3.71 -9.89
N ILE A 205 1.79 4.77 -9.98
CA ILE A 205 1.98 5.86 -10.92
C ILE A 205 2.62 7.01 -10.17
N ASP A 206 3.83 7.43 -10.57
CA ASP A 206 4.48 8.59 -9.96
C ASP A 206 3.59 9.84 -10.10
N ILE A 207 3.46 10.60 -9.01
CA ILE A 207 2.55 11.75 -8.94
C ILE A 207 2.92 12.86 -9.93
N HIS A 208 4.21 13.04 -10.25
CA HIS A 208 4.65 14.05 -11.21
C HIS A 208 4.34 13.60 -12.64
N THR A 209 4.56 12.33 -12.93
CA THR A 209 4.18 11.70 -14.21
C THR A 209 2.68 11.83 -14.44
N PHE A 210 1.86 11.48 -13.45
CA PHE A 210 0.41 11.60 -13.56
C PHE A 210 -0.03 13.06 -13.79
N LYS A 211 0.56 14.02 -13.06
CA LYS A 211 0.28 15.46 -13.25
C LYS A 211 0.66 15.93 -14.65
N SER A 212 1.79 15.46 -15.18
CA SER A 212 2.23 15.79 -16.54
C SER A 212 1.21 15.30 -17.56
N VAL A 213 0.84 14.02 -17.51
CA VAL A 213 -0.17 13.42 -18.39
C VAL A 213 -1.49 14.17 -18.30
N ALA A 214 -2.00 14.41 -17.09
CA ALA A 214 -3.23 15.17 -16.89
C ALA A 214 -3.15 16.60 -17.47
N SER A 215 -2.03 17.30 -17.28
CA SER A 215 -1.88 18.68 -17.75
C SER A 215 -1.77 18.79 -19.28
N ASN A 216 -1.20 17.76 -19.91
CA ASN A 216 -1.00 17.72 -21.37
C ASN A 216 -2.19 17.10 -22.12
N ASN A 217 -3.11 16.43 -21.42
CA ASN A 217 -4.27 15.77 -22.00
C ASN A 217 -5.59 16.27 -21.37
N PRO A 218 -6.19 17.33 -21.92
CA PRO A 218 -7.45 17.89 -21.41
C PRO A 218 -8.63 16.92 -21.46
N ALA A 219 -8.64 15.99 -22.42
CA ALA A 219 -9.72 15.00 -22.57
C ALA A 219 -9.69 14.00 -21.40
N PHE A 220 -8.51 13.42 -21.12
CA PHE A 220 -8.30 12.58 -19.96
C PHE A 220 -8.61 13.32 -18.65
N THR A 221 -8.13 14.56 -18.50
CA THR A 221 -8.40 15.37 -17.29
C THR A 221 -9.88 15.64 -17.06
N LYS A 222 -10.65 15.87 -18.12
CA LYS A 222 -12.11 16.00 -18.00
C LYS A 222 -12.77 14.71 -17.51
N ARG A 223 -12.35 13.55 -18.02
CA ARG A 223 -12.86 12.25 -17.53
C ARG A 223 -12.46 11.98 -16.10
N LEU A 224 -11.23 12.32 -15.72
CA LEU A 224 -10.74 12.22 -14.36
C LEU A 224 -11.55 13.08 -13.39
N LEU A 225 -11.88 14.30 -13.79
CA LEU A 225 -12.72 15.21 -13.00
C LEU A 225 -14.13 14.64 -12.81
N ASN A 226 -14.76 14.14 -13.88
CA ASN A 226 -16.06 13.47 -13.77
C ASN A 226 -16.00 12.29 -12.79
N TRP A 227 -14.98 11.43 -12.91
CA TRP A 227 -14.77 10.31 -12.01
C TRP A 227 -14.61 10.75 -10.55
N TYR A 228 -13.89 11.86 -10.31
CA TYR A 228 -13.71 12.43 -8.98
C TYR A 228 -15.02 12.99 -8.42
N CYS A 229 -15.83 13.67 -9.25
CA CYS A 229 -17.16 14.15 -8.88
C CYS A 229 -18.10 13.00 -8.50
N ASP A 230 -18.19 11.95 -9.33
CA ASP A 230 -19.02 10.77 -9.06
C ASP A 230 -18.59 10.07 -7.77
N THR A 231 -17.28 9.92 -7.57
CA THR A 231 -16.73 9.34 -6.34
C THR A 231 -17.08 10.18 -5.12
N THR A 232 -16.97 11.50 -5.23
CA THR A 232 -17.32 12.44 -4.14
C THR A 232 -18.81 12.39 -3.82
N GLN A 233 -19.68 12.31 -4.83
CA GLN A 233 -21.12 12.15 -4.64
C GLN A 233 -21.45 10.84 -3.92
N GLY A 234 -20.77 9.74 -4.28
CA GLY A 234 -20.90 8.47 -3.58
C GLY A 234 -20.49 8.57 -2.10
N HIS A 235 -19.43 9.31 -1.78
CA HIS A 235 -19.03 9.57 -0.40
C HIS A 235 -20.08 10.38 0.37
N LEU A 236 -20.66 11.41 -0.24
CA LEU A 236 -21.74 12.21 0.37
C LEU A 236 -23.00 11.38 0.62
N ALA A 237 -23.40 10.54 -0.33
CA ALA A 237 -24.51 9.61 -0.16
C ALA A 237 -24.26 8.65 1.02
N ARG A 238 -23.03 8.14 1.14
CA ARG A 238 -22.61 7.30 2.27
C ARG A 238 -22.68 8.04 3.61
N MET A 239 -22.20 9.28 3.65
CA MET A 239 -22.29 10.12 4.85
C MET A 239 -23.74 10.37 5.26
N SER A 240 -24.63 10.64 4.31
CA SER A 240 -26.07 10.80 4.57
C SER A 240 -26.70 9.52 5.12
N SER A 241 -26.38 8.37 4.54
CA SER A 241 -26.79 7.05 5.06
C SER A 241 -26.36 6.86 6.51
N ILE A 242 -25.10 7.15 6.82
CA ILE A 242 -24.56 7.00 8.17
C ILE A 242 -25.23 7.93 9.18
N ALA A 243 -25.53 9.16 8.78
CA ALA A 243 -26.13 10.18 9.64
C ALA A 243 -27.61 9.97 9.90
N ASN A 244 -28.37 9.49 8.90
CA ASN A 244 -29.83 9.53 8.93
C ASN A 244 -30.51 8.16 9.06
N LYS A 245 -29.87 7.07 8.62
CA LYS A 245 -30.49 5.73 8.62
C LYS A 245 -30.25 4.97 9.92
N GLN A 246 -31.22 4.15 10.30
CA GLN A 246 -31.07 3.24 11.43
C GLN A 246 -30.03 2.15 11.15
N ALA A 247 -29.50 1.52 12.21
CA ALA A 247 -28.44 0.52 12.07
C ALA A 247 -28.80 -0.62 11.09
N LEU A 248 -30.01 -1.17 11.19
CA LEU A 248 -30.47 -2.21 10.27
C LEU A 248 -30.55 -1.72 8.81
N GLY A 249 -31.02 -0.49 8.58
CA GLY A 249 -31.09 0.10 7.25
C GLY A 249 -29.72 0.32 6.63
N ARG A 250 -28.74 0.79 7.41
CA ARG A 250 -27.34 0.91 6.97
C ARG A 250 -26.73 -0.45 6.60
N LEU A 251 -27.08 -1.51 7.33
CA LEU A 251 -26.64 -2.87 6.98
C LEU A 251 -27.31 -3.36 5.69
N ALA A 252 -28.62 -3.17 5.55
CA ALA A 252 -29.35 -3.56 4.35
C ALA A 252 -28.81 -2.85 3.10
N GLU A 253 -28.57 -1.54 3.19
CA GLU A 253 -27.92 -0.76 2.12
C GLU A 253 -26.51 -1.26 1.81
N THR A 254 -25.73 -1.62 2.84
CA THR A 254 -24.38 -2.19 2.65
C THR A 254 -24.44 -3.54 1.91
N ILE A 255 -25.41 -4.39 2.22
CA ILE A 255 -25.63 -5.66 1.51
C ILE A 255 -26.01 -5.41 0.05
N ILE A 256 -26.87 -4.42 -0.22
CA ILE A 256 -27.25 -4.01 -1.58
C ILE A 256 -26.04 -3.49 -2.34
N TYR A 257 -25.26 -2.57 -1.76
CA TYR A 257 -24.00 -2.06 -2.33
C TYR A 257 -23.03 -3.19 -2.70
N LEU A 258 -22.82 -4.15 -1.80
CA LEU A 258 -21.94 -5.29 -2.09
C LEU A 258 -22.47 -6.14 -3.24
N SER A 259 -23.78 -6.35 -3.30
CA SER A 259 -24.43 -7.13 -4.36
C SER A 259 -24.37 -6.43 -5.72
N GLU A 260 -24.76 -5.16 -5.78
CA GLU A 260 -24.93 -4.43 -7.04
C GLU A 260 -23.62 -3.84 -7.55
N ASP A 261 -22.87 -3.16 -6.67
CA ASP A 261 -21.69 -2.40 -7.10
C ASP A 261 -20.41 -3.24 -7.09
N ILE A 262 -20.32 -4.26 -6.22
CA ILE A 262 -19.07 -5.03 -6.03
C ILE A 262 -19.11 -6.38 -6.74
N PHE A 263 -20.15 -7.18 -6.49
CA PHE A 263 -20.23 -8.55 -7.01
C PHE A 263 -21.12 -8.72 -8.24
N ASN A 264 -21.84 -7.66 -8.66
CA ASN A 264 -22.76 -7.67 -9.79
C ASN A 264 -23.74 -8.87 -9.76
N GLY A 265 -24.32 -9.17 -8.59
CA GLY A 265 -25.24 -10.29 -8.43
C GLY A 265 -25.67 -10.50 -6.97
N ASP A 266 -26.61 -11.42 -6.77
CA ASP A 266 -27.22 -11.67 -5.45
C ASP A 266 -26.30 -12.41 -4.46
N ILE A 267 -25.05 -12.72 -4.84
CA ILE A 267 -24.11 -13.49 -4.02
C ILE A 267 -22.93 -12.62 -3.63
N ILE A 268 -22.80 -12.38 -2.33
CA ILE A 268 -21.67 -11.68 -1.71
C ILE A 268 -20.68 -12.75 -1.22
N THR A 269 -19.46 -12.72 -1.72
CA THR A 269 -18.42 -13.73 -1.38
C THR A 269 -17.72 -13.42 -0.06
N THR A 270 -17.07 -14.43 0.54
CA THR A 270 -16.23 -14.28 1.75
C THR A 270 -14.96 -13.46 1.58
N ASN A 271 -14.68 -12.95 0.38
CA ASN A 271 -13.61 -11.98 0.19
C ASN A 271 -13.86 -10.69 1.02
N VAL A 272 -15.11 -10.41 1.36
CA VAL A 272 -15.51 -9.36 2.30
C VAL A 272 -15.87 -10.02 3.64
N SER A 273 -15.10 -9.74 4.68
CA SER A 273 -15.33 -10.34 6.01
C SER A 273 -16.53 -9.72 6.72
N ARG A 274 -17.03 -10.38 7.77
CA ARG A 274 -18.09 -9.81 8.62
C ARG A 274 -17.66 -8.50 9.28
N LYS A 275 -16.37 -8.37 9.61
CA LYS A 275 -15.77 -7.13 10.10
C LYS A 275 -15.83 -6.04 9.02
N ASP A 276 -15.49 -6.36 7.77
CA ASP A 276 -15.57 -5.39 6.66
C ASP A 276 -17.01 -4.93 6.41
N ILE A 277 -17.99 -5.84 6.47
CA ILE A 277 -19.42 -5.49 6.34
C ILE A 277 -19.86 -4.57 7.49
N ALA A 278 -19.43 -4.86 8.71
CA ALA A 278 -19.75 -4.04 9.89
C ALA A 278 -19.13 -2.65 9.81
N GLU A 279 -17.86 -2.56 9.43
CA GLU A 279 -17.14 -1.31 9.23
C GLU A 279 -17.79 -0.47 8.12
N LEU A 280 -18.12 -1.10 6.98
CA LEU A 280 -18.89 -0.45 5.92
C LEU A 280 -20.19 0.11 6.48
N ALA A 281 -20.98 -0.69 7.19
CA ALA A 281 -22.26 -0.27 7.76
C ALA A 281 -22.14 0.65 9.00
N ALA A 282 -20.93 1.12 9.32
CA ALA A 282 -20.61 1.99 10.44
C ALA A 282 -21.19 1.48 11.79
N MET A 283 -20.97 0.21 12.09
CA MET A 283 -21.44 -0.44 13.32
C MET A 283 -20.42 -1.45 13.87
N SER A 284 -20.68 -1.97 15.07
CA SER A 284 -19.83 -3.01 15.65
C SER A 284 -20.00 -4.35 14.92
N THR A 285 -18.95 -5.18 14.93
CA THR A 285 -18.99 -6.51 14.29
C THR A 285 -20.08 -7.39 14.93
N GLU A 286 -20.26 -7.31 16.24
CA GLU A 286 -21.30 -8.04 16.98
C GLU A 286 -22.70 -7.63 16.53
N SER A 287 -22.93 -6.32 16.37
CA SER A 287 -24.21 -5.79 15.92
C SER A 287 -24.54 -6.25 14.49
N ALA A 288 -23.56 -6.21 13.59
CA ALA A 288 -23.72 -6.67 12.22
C ALA A 288 -24.02 -8.17 12.17
N VAL A 289 -23.29 -8.99 12.93
CA VAL A 289 -23.52 -10.45 13.01
C VAL A 289 -24.90 -10.79 13.55
N ARG A 290 -25.38 -10.05 14.56
CA ARG A 290 -26.75 -10.20 15.08
C ARG A 290 -27.79 -9.92 14.01
N PHE A 291 -27.72 -8.75 13.36
CA PHE A 291 -28.69 -8.39 12.31
C PHE A 291 -28.63 -9.32 11.10
N LEU A 292 -27.43 -9.78 10.71
CA LEU A 292 -27.28 -10.80 9.66
C LEU A 292 -27.98 -12.12 10.05
N SER A 293 -27.93 -12.49 11.33
CA SER A 293 -28.63 -13.68 11.85
C SER A 293 -30.15 -13.50 11.84
N ASP A 294 -30.64 -12.31 12.17
CA ASP A 294 -32.07 -11.96 12.11
C ASP A 294 -32.57 -12.00 10.66
N LEU A 295 -31.87 -11.36 9.71
CA LEU A 295 -32.20 -11.41 8.28
C LEU A 295 -32.20 -12.83 7.72
N LYS A 296 -31.29 -13.70 8.22
CA LYS A 296 -31.27 -15.13 7.87
C LYS A 296 -32.50 -15.85 8.42
N LYS A 297 -32.87 -15.61 9.68
CA LYS A 297 -34.04 -16.21 10.33
C LYS A 297 -35.33 -15.86 9.57
N ASP A 298 -35.43 -14.63 9.07
CA ASP A 298 -36.59 -14.14 8.31
C ASP A 298 -36.56 -14.56 6.82
N LYS A 299 -35.58 -15.36 6.41
CA LYS A 299 -35.37 -15.83 5.03
C LYS A 299 -35.26 -14.68 4.03
N ILE A 300 -34.68 -13.56 4.45
CA ILE A 300 -34.38 -12.41 3.58
C ILE A 300 -33.04 -12.65 2.89
N ILE A 301 -32.09 -13.25 3.62
CA ILE A 301 -30.79 -13.70 3.12
C ILE A 301 -30.56 -15.16 3.50
N GLU A 302 -29.68 -15.81 2.77
CA GLU A 302 -29.08 -17.09 3.12
C GLU A 302 -27.60 -16.86 3.44
N ILE A 303 -27.12 -17.48 4.52
CA ILE A 303 -25.70 -17.39 4.90
C ILE A 303 -25.12 -18.80 4.87
N THR A 304 -24.13 -18.98 4.00
CA THR A 304 -23.26 -20.15 3.93
C THR A 304 -21.89 -19.82 4.52
N THR A 305 -21.03 -20.83 4.62
CA THR A 305 -19.63 -20.65 5.04
C THR A 305 -18.85 -19.76 4.08
N SER A 306 -19.21 -19.75 2.79
CA SER A 306 -18.47 -19.09 1.71
C SER A 306 -19.16 -17.84 1.12
N SER A 307 -20.42 -17.57 1.46
CA SER A 307 -21.16 -16.45 0.89
C SER A 307 -22.40 -16.02 1.68
N ILE A 308 -22.91 -14.85 1.33
CA ILE A 308 -24.26 -14.39 1.66
C ILE A 308 -25.03 -14.31 0.35
N LYS A 309 -26.16 -15.01 0.25
CA LYS A 309 -27.07 -14.93 -0.90
C LYS A 309 -28.30 -14.12 -0.53
N ILE A 310 -28.66 -13.15 -1.36
CA ILE A 310 -29.89 -12.38 -1.21
C ILE A 310 -31.05 -13.21 -1.75
N LEU A 311 -32.07 -13.43 -0.90
CA LEU A 311 -33.29 -14.16 -1.29
C LEU A 311 -34.44 -13.20 -1.60
N LYS A 312 -34.52 -12.07 -0.89
CA LYS A 312 -35.61 -11.09 -1.00
C LYS A 312 -35.07 -9.67 -1.13
N LYS A 313 -34.58 -9.33 -2.32
CA LYS A 313 -34.00 -8.00 -2.62
C LYS A 313 -34.95 -6.83 -2.35
N ASN A 314 -36.24 -6.99 -2.67
CA ASN A 314 -37.26 -5.96 -2.43
C ASN A 314 -37.40 -5.63 -0.94
N VAL A 315 -37.31 -6.64 -0.06
CA VAL A 315 -37.40 -6.44 1.39
C VAL A 315 -36.15 -5.71 1.91
N LEU A 316 -34.96 -6.10 1.45
CA LEU A 316 -33.72 -5.37 1.78
C LEU A 316 -33.78 -3.91 1.33
N THR A 317 -34.33 -3.65 0.15
CA THR A 317 -34.47 -2.29 -0.38
C THR A 317 -35.40 -1.46 0.50
N LEU A 318 -36.53 -2.03 0.94
CA LEU A 318 -37.44 -1.38 1.89
C LEU A 318 -36.76 -1.09 3.24
N LEU A 319 -36.01 -2.06 3.77
CA LEU A 319 -35.24 -1.89 5.00
C LEU A 319 -34.19 -0.79 4.86
N SER A 320 -33.55 -0.69 3.70
CA SER A 320 -32.49 0.29 3.42
C SER A 320 -32.98 1.74 3.34
N ASN A 321 -34.30 1.96 3.24
CA ASN A 321 -34.90 3.29 3.21
C ASN A 321 -35.18 3.87 4.61
N ASN A 322 -35.08 3.04 5.65
CA ASN A 322 -35.24 3.43 7.07
C ASN A 322 -33.87 3.57 7.76
#